data_AF-A0A6N2SI37-F1
#
_entry.id   AF-A0A6N2SI37-F1
#
_cell.length_a   1.000
_cell.length_b   1.000
_cell.length_c   1.000
_cell.angle_alpha   90.00
_cell.angle_beta   90.00
_cell.angle_gamma   90.00
#
_symmetry.space_group_name_H-M   'P 1'
#
loop_
_entity.id
_entity.type
_entity.pdbx_description
1 polymer ?
#
loop_
_entity_poly.entity_id
_entity_poly.type
_entity_poly.pdbx_seq_one_letter_code
_entity_poly.pdbx_strand_id
1 'polypeptide(L)'
;MDYYVGNGVYDFLSRCKEKENFFWTSGNLWILVYGDSNYEPKVVTVASGNPLNIVITEAEMKAVKVARQLVEGTDIGVNFVRFDPCKPINQVAYWNPGMARIPIISSEELKNRFRQYGLEMNEMSAHKSINDKSSSPYHDWQRAHMGDSVIVADIDLIRYQGEEIREIIELKRSYIDIEKWEPYKQDYKNFILLSKLARRRELDFFIVYNHRTKTPFFDDVSKVKIFAFDHRRQICCRFLGYRNIYQFAEGITKKER
;
A
#
# COMPACT_ATOMS: atom_id res chain seq x y z
N MET A 1 -22.50 4.22 1.51
CA MET A 1 -21.67 3.07 1.11
C MET A 1 -20.56 2.98 2.13
N ASP A 2 -20.60 1.96 2.98
CA ASP A 2 -19.62 1.82 4.06
C ASP A 2 -18.34 1.24 3.47
N TYR A 3 -17.36 2.12 3.27
CA TYR A 3 -16.01 1.73 2.89
C TYR A 3 -15.25 1.19 4.12
N TYR A 4 -14.31 0.27 3.86
CA TYR A 4 -13.40 -0.46 4.78
C TYR A 4 -13.48 -0.08 6.28
N VAL A 5 -14.05 -0.97 7.11
CA VAL A 5 -14.35 -0.70 8.53
C VAL A 5 -13.24 -1.16 9.51
N GLY A 6 -12.02 -1.42 9.02
CA GLY A 6 -10.85 -1.67 9.89
C GLY A 6 -10.12 -3.01 9.65
N ASN A 7 -9.02 -3.17 10.38
CA ASN A 7 -8.18 -4.37 10.46
C ASN A 7 -7.88 -4.59 11.94
N GLY A 8 -8.11 -5.79 12.47
CA GLY A 8 -7.82 -6.06 13.88
C GLY A 8 -6.39 -5.73 14.31
N VAL A 9 -5.42 -5.79 13.38
CA VAL A 9 -4.04 -5.37 13.63
C VAL A 9 -3.97 -3.86 13.87
N TYR A 10 -4.63 -3.04 13.05
CA TYR A 10 -4.70 -1.59 13.24
C TYR A 10 -5.40 -1.25 14.56
N ASP A 11 -6.50 -1.94 14.88
CA ASP A 11 -7.24 -1.72 16.11
C ASP A 11 -6.37 -1.99 17.34
N PHE A 12 -5.61 -3.09 17.33
CA PHE A 12 -4.66 -3.40 18.39
C PHE A 12 -3.55 -2.34 18.47
N LEU A 13 -2.88 -2.05 17.35
CA LEU A 13 -1.74 -1.14 17.30
C LEU A 13 -2.13 0.28 17.76
N SER A 14 -3.36 0.73 17.44
CA SER A 14 -3.86 2.04 17.84
C SER A 14 -3.94 2.25 19.37
N ARG A 15 -3.93 1.16 20.15
CA ARG A 15 -4.06 1.14 21.61
C ARG A 15 -2.81 0.66 22.34
N CYS A 16 -1.80 0.17 21.61
CA CYS A 16 -0.57 -0.36 22.21
C CYS A 16 0.47 0.74 22.45
N LYS A 17 1.45 0.47 23.33
CA LYS A 17 2.53 1.42 23.66
C LYS A 17 3.49 1.63 22.48
N GLU A 18 3.57 0.66 21.57
CA GLU A 18 4.43 0.67 20.38
C GLU A 18 3.81 1.41 19.19
N LYS A 19 2.62 2.01 19.33
CA LYS A 19 1.90 2.68 18.24
C LYS A 19 2.80 3.62 17.42
N GLU A 20 3.65 4.39 18.09
CA GLU A 20 4.54 5.37 17.45
C GLU A 20 5.64 4.73 16.59
N ASN A 21 5.89 3.42 16.75
CA ASN A 21 6.79 2.65 15.88
C ASN A 21 6.11 2.21 14.58
N PHE A 22 4.87 2.61 14.34
CA PHE A 22 4.11 2.19 13.16
C PHE A 22 3.48 3.36 12.44
N PHE A 23 3.32 3.18 11.13
CA PHE A 23 2.50 4.05 10.30
C PHE A 23 1.66 3.21 9.35
N TRP A 24 0.39 3.59 9.24
CA TRP A 24 -0.53 3.08 8.25
C TRP A 24 -1.45 4.23 7.81
N THR A 25 -2.02 4.10 6.62
CA THR A 25 -3.09 4.99 6.17
C THR A 25 -4.44 4.30 6.38
N SER A 26 -5.51 5.09 6.54
CA SER A 26 -6.86 4.57 6.76
C SER A 26 -7.91 5.43 6.05
N GLY A 27 -9.10 4.87 5.86
CA GLY A 27 -10.19 5.54 5.17
C GLY A 27 -9.86 5.80 3.70
N ASN A 28 -9.95 7.06 3.27
CA ASN A 28 -9.72 7.48 1.89
C ASN A 28 -8.28 7.96 1.65
N LEU A 29 -7.29 7.35 2.29
CA LEU A 29 -5.87 7.69 2.10
C LEU A 29 -5.08 6.40 1.87
N TRP A 30 -4.25 6.40 0.85
CA TRP A 30 -3.44 5.25 0.45
C TRP A 30 -2.02 5.67 0.10
N ILE A 31 -1.05 4.82 0.40
CA ILE A 31 0.28 4.86 -0.20
C ILE A 31 0.37 3.68 -1.17
N LEU A 32 0.52 4.01 -2.46
CA LEU A 32 0.48 3.07 -3.56
C LEU A 32 1.86 3.02 -4.22
N VAL A 33 2.33 1.83 -4.55
CA VAL A 33 3.53 1.61 -5.34
C VAL A 33 3.11 1.19 -6.74
N TYR A 34 3.55 1.95 -7.73
CA TYR A 34 3.36 1.61 -9.13
C TYR A 34 4.65 1.06 -9.71
N GLY A 35 4.54 -0.06 -10.42
CA GLY A 35 5.64 -0.66 -11.16
C GLY A 35 5.26 -1.03 -12.58
N ASP A 36 6.29 -1.30 -13.38
CA ASP A 36 6.16 -1.76 -14.77
C ASP A 36 5.88 -3.27 -14.86
N SER A 37 5.87 -3.78 -16.09
CA SER A 37 5.63 -5.19 -16.41
C SER A 37 6.72 -6.14 -15.89
N ASN A 38 7.89 -5.60 -15.51
CA ASN A 38 8.98 -6.33 -14.86
C ASN A 38 8.93 -6.22 -13.33
N TYR A 39 7.85 -5.67 -12.78
CA TYR A 39 7.68 -5.38 -11.36
C TYR A 39 8.70 -4.35 -10.83
N GLU A 40 9.36 -3.56 -11.69
CA GLU A 40 10.27 -2.52 -11.22
C GLU A 40 9.45 -1.33 -10.69
N PRO A 41 9.63 -0.93 -9.41
CA PRO A 41 8.94 0.22 -8.85
C PRO A 41 9.37 1.50 -9.56
N LYS A 42 8.40 2.32 -9.97
CA LYS A 42 8.62 3.58 -10.70
C LYS A 42 8.24 4.80 -9.91
N VAL A 43 7.12 4.74 -9.19
CA VAL A 43 6.62 5.85 -8.38
C VAL A 43 5.84 5.36 -7.17
N VAL A 44 6.06 6.01 -6.03
CA VAL A 44 5.23 5.90 -4.84
C VAL A 44 4.24 7.08 -4.83
N THR A 45 2.95 6.76 -4.86
CA THR A 45 1.86 7.73 -4.92
C THR A 45 1.11 7.76 -3.61
N VAL A 46 0.95 8.94 -3.05
CA VAL A 46 -0.04 9.17 -1.99
C VAL A 46 -1.35 9.57 -2.64
N ALA A 47 -2.34 8.68 -2.61
CA ALA A 47 -3.69 8.94 -3.13
C ALA A 47 -4.63 9.34 -1.98
N SER A 48 -5.35 10.46 -2.12
CA SER A 48 -6.27 10.95 -1.09
C SER A 48 -7.64 11.33 -1.65
N GLY A 49 -8.69 10.68 -1.13
CA GLY A 49 -10.08 11.03 -1.41
C GLY A 49 -10.56 12.15 -0.49
N ASN A 50 -10.37 13.40 -0.91
CA ASN A 50 -10.78 14.61 -0.21
C ASN A 50 -11.23 15.69 -1.21
N PRO A 51 -12.11 16.64 -0.83
CA PRO A 51 -12.47 17.75 -1.72
C PRO A 51 -11.23 18.52 -2.21
N LEU A 52 -11.19 18.91 -3.48
CA LEU A 52 -9.98 19.46 -4.10
C LEU A 52 -9.55 20.82 -3.52
N ASN A 53 -10.50 21.58 -2.95
CA ASN A 53 -10.33 22.96 -2.51
C ASN A 53 -10.00 23.12 -1.01
N ILE A 54 -9.66 22.03 -0.31
CA ILE A 54 -9.28 22.10 1.11
C ILE A 54 -7.77 22.27 1.29
N VAL A 55 -7.39 22.81 2.45
CA VAL A 55 -6.00 22.82 2.93
C VAL A 55 -5.51 21.39 3.08
N ILE A 56 -4.22 21.17 2.81
CA ILE A 56 -3.58 19.86 3.02
C ILE A 56 -3.71 19.45 4.49
N THR A 57 -4.26 18.26 4.70
CA THR A 57 -4.46 17.69 6.02
C THR A 57 -3.14 17.16 6.60
N GLU A 58 -3.05 17.09 7.92
CA GLU A 58 -1.89 16.51 8.59
C GLU A 58 -1.63 15.05 8.19
N ALA A 59 -2.70 14.27 7.97
CA ALA A 59 -2.59 12.89 7.52
C ALA A 59 -1.97 12.78 6.11
N GLU A 60 -2.36 13.65 5.18
CA GLU A 60 -1.77 13.71 3.84
C GLU A 60 -0.30 14.15 3.90
N MET A 61 0.02 15.19 4.70
CA MET A 61 1.41 15.63 4.88
C MET A 61 2.28 14.51 5.46
N LYS A 62 1.79 13.79 6.47
CA LYS A 62 2.49 12.65 7.07
C LYS A 62 2.69 11.54 6.04
N ALA A 63 1.66 11.16 5.29
CA ALA A 63 1.77 10.15 4.24
C ALA A 63 2.78 10.53 3.14
N VAL A 64 2.81 11.80 2.70
CA VAL A 64 3.81 12.28 1.74
C VAL A 64 5.22 12.24 2.33
N LYS A 65 5.40 12.58 3.61
CA LYS A 65 6.69 12.44 4.31
C LYS A 65 7.15 10.97 4.31
N VAL A 66 6.26 10.05 4.64
CA VAL A 66 6.55 8.61 4.64
C VAL A 66 6.88 8.11 3.23
N ALA A 67 6.11 8.49 2.21
CA ALA A 67 6.38 8.13 0.81
C ALA A 67 7.77 8.61 0.36
N ARG A 68 8.19 9.81 0.78
CA ARG A 68 9.54 10.32 0.51
C ARG A 68 10.63 9.52 1.24
N GLN A 69 10.40 9.16 2.50
CA GLN A 69 11.33 8.32 3.26
C GLN A 69 11.49 6.92 2.63
N LEU A 70 10.42 6.36 2.04
CA LEU A 70 10.48 5.04 1.37
C LEU A 70 11.39 5.00 0.14
N VAL A 71 11.66 6.15 -0.50
CA VAL A 71 12.38 6.21 -1.78
C VAL A 71 13.61 7.12 -1.77
N GLU A 72 13.93 7.77 -0.65
CA GLU A 72 15.08 8.68 -0.59
C GLU A 72 16.38 7.95 -0.97
N GLY A 73 17.27 8.60 -1.72
CA GLY A 73 18.48 7.96 -2.24
C GLY A 73 18.24 6.93 -3.36
N THR A 74 17.01 6.78 -3.84
CA THR A 74 16.68 5.95 -5.01
C THR A 74 16.26 6.82 -6.20
N ASP A 75 16.11 6.20 -7.37
CA ASP A 75 15.57 6.79 -8.60
C ASP A 75 14.03 6.73 -8.70
N ILE A 76 13.36 6.19 -7.68
CA ILE A 76 11.90 6.03 -7.66
C ILE A 76 11.23 7.36 -7.37
N GLY A 77 10.24 7.72 -8.19
CA GLY A 77 9.48 8.96 -8.03
C GLY A 77 8.57 8.98 -6.80
N VAL A 78 8.16 10.18 -6.39
CA VAL A 78 7.03 10.39 -5.48
C VAL A 78 6.04 11.33 -6.13
N ASN A 79 4.75 11.06 -5.96
CA ASN A 79 3.71 12.04 -6.22
C ASN A 79 2.58 11.96 -5.19
N PHE A 80 1.75 12.99 -5.20
CA PHE A 80 0.54 13.12 -4.41
C PHE A 80 -0.61 13.41 -5.36
N VAL A 81 -1.71 12.66 -5.19
CA VAL A 81 -2.91 12.77 -5.99
C VAL A 81 -4.12 12.87 -5.07
N ARG A 82 -4.80 14.02 -5.08
CA ARG A 82 -6.08 14.21 -4.39
C ARG A 82 -7.23 14.19 -5.37
N PHE A 83 -8.28 13.47 -5.02
CA PHE A 83 -9.50 13.34 -5.82
C PHE A 83 -10.75 13.52 -4.96
N ASP A 84 -11.84 13.98 -5.57
CA ASP A 84 -13.15 14.01 -4.92
C ASP A 84 -13.73 12.59 -4.82
N PRO A 85 -13.93 12.02 -3.62
CA PRO A 85 -14.37 10.64 -3.47
C PRO A 85 -15.82 10.41 -3.90
N CYS A 86 -16.58 11.48 -4.16
CA CYS A 86 -17.98 11.42 -4.57
C CYS A 86 -18.18 11.55 -6.08
N LYS A 87 -17.09 11.69 -6.87
CA LYS A 87 -17.17 11.95 -8.32
C LYS A 87 -16.21 11.05 -9.11
N PRO A 88 -16.52 10.75 -10.38
CA PRO A 88 -15.54 10.17 -11.30
C PRO A 88 -14.30 11.05 -11.45
N ILE A 89 -13.16 10.41 -11.72
CA ILE A 89 -11.86 11.09 -11.86
C ILE A 89 -11.77 11.78 -13.23
N ASN A 90 -12.29 13.01 -13.30
CA ASN A 90 -12.10 13.90 -14.45
C ASN A 90 -10.96 14.91 -14.22
N GLN A 91 -10.73 15.24 -12.95
CA GLN A 91 -9.69 16.16 -12.50
C GLN A 91 -9.19 15.74 -11.11
N VAL A 92 -7.94 16.04 -10.83
CA VAL A 92 -7.28 15.77 -9.55
C VAL A 92 -6.41 16.95 -9.15
N ALA A 93 -6.21 17.14 -7.85
CA ALA A 93 -5.11 17.97 -7.37
C ALA A 93 -3.82 17.12 -7.36
N TYR A 94 -2.77 17.60 -8.01
CA TYR A 94 -1.54 16.85 -8.23
C TYR A 94 -0.32 17.59 -7.70
N TRP A 95 0.62 16.85 -7.13
CA TRP A 95 1.91 17.38 -6.71
C TRP A 95 3.00 16.32 -6.85
N ASN A 96 4.22 16.74 -7.18
CA ASN A 96 5.43 15.94 -7.05
C ASN A 96 6.59 16.82 -6.57
N PRO A 97 7.69 16.23 -6.05
CA PRO A 97 8.86 16.98 -5.62
C PRO A 97 9.34 17.98 -6.68
N GLY A 98 9.60 19.22 -6.26
CA GLY A 98 9.96 20.34 -7.14
C GLY A 98 8.81 21.27 -7.49
N MET A 99 7.55 20.87 -7.27
CA MET A 99 6.41 21.76 -7.46
C MET A 99 6.19 22.65 -6.23
N ALA A 100 6.04 23.97 -6.46
CA ALA A 100 5.74 24.94 -5.41
C ALA A 100 4.25 25.02 -5.02
N ARG A 101 3.36 24.49 -5.87
CA ARG A 101 1.90 24.52 -5.71
C ARG A 101 1.30 23.16 -6.08
N ILE A 102 0.06 22.93 -5.66
CA ILE A 102 -0.73 21.74 -6.02
C ILE A 102 -1.82 22.18 -7.02
N PRO A 103 -1.54 22.22 -8.33
CA PRO A 103 -2.55 22.55 -9.34
C PRO A 103 -3.62 21.46 -9.44
N ILE A 104 -4.79 21.85 -9.93
CA ILE A 104 -5.79 20.91 -10.42
C ILE A 104 -5.45 20.60 -11.88
N ILE A 105 -5.28 19.32 -12.20
CA ILE A 105 -4.97 18.81 -13.54
C ILE A 105 -6.09 17.88 -14.02
N SER A 106 -6.20 17.71 -15.34
CA SER A 106 -7.16 16.78 -15.93
C SER A 106 -6.74 15.32 -15.75
N SER A 107 -7.70 14.40 -15.96
CA SER A 107 -7.44 12.96 -16.01
C SER A 107 -6.39 12.56 -17.07
N GLU A 108 -6.41 13.19 -18.26
CA GLU A 108 -5.40 12.91 -19.29
C GLU A 108 -4.02 13.44 -18.89
N GLU A 109 -3.96 14.62 -18.27
CA GLU A 109 -2.69 15.13 -17.74
C GLU A 109 -2.14 14.22 -16.64
N LEU A 110 -3.01 13.65 -15.78
CA LEU A 110 -2.59 12.65 -14.80
C LEU A 110 -1.98 11.40 -15.47
N LYS A 111 -2.57 10.90 -16.57
CA LYS A 111 -1.96 9.82 -17.37
C LYS A 111 -0.58 10.21 -17.87
N ASN A 112 -0.42 11.42 -18.40
CA ASN A 112 0.88 11.93 -18.86
C ASN A 112 1.92 11.98 -17.74
N ARG A 113 1.52 12.36 -16.51
CA ARG A 113 2.40 12.30 -15.34
C ARG A 113 2.86 10.88 -15.01
N PHE A 114 1.96 9.89 -15.06
CA PHE A 114 2.36 8.49 -14.88
C PHE A 114 3.26 7.97 -16.01
N ARG A 115 3.01 8.36 -17.27
CA ARG A 115 3.90 8.04 -18.40
C ARG A 115 5.32 8.60 -18.19
N GLN A 116 5.46 9.79 -17.60
CA GLN A 116 6.77 10.38 -17.29
C GLN A 116 7.59 9.56 -16.28
N TYR A 117 6.96 8.72 -15.45
CA TYR A 117 7.66 7.76 -14.59
C TYR A 117 8.01 6.44 -15.31
N GLY A 118 7.74 6.34 -16.62
CA GLY A 118 8.00 5.13 -17.41
C GLY A 118 6.92 4.06 -17.30
N LEU A 119 5.68 4.45 -16.94
CA LEU A 119 4.54 3.53 -16.93
C LEU A 119 3.75 3.60 -18.24
N GLU A 120 3.41 2.42 -18.76
CA GLU A 120 2.59 2.30 -19.98
C GLU A 120 1.10 2.42 -19.62
N MET A 121 0.49 3.52 -20.04
CA MET A 121 -0.94 3.78 -19.80
C MET A 121 -1.77 3.25 -20.97
N ASN A 122 -2.99 2.79 -20.70
CA ASN A 122 -3.92 2.42 -21.76
C ASN A 122 -4.32 3.65 -22.59
N GLU A 123 -4.23 3.51 -23.91
CA GLU A 123 -4.68 4.54 -24.86
C GLU A 123 -6.21 4.53 -25.04
N MET A 124 -6.85 3.38 -24.81
CA MET A 124 -8.30 3.23 -24.85
C MET A 124 -8.86 3.01 -23.44
N SER A 125 -9.92 3.73 -23.08
CA SER A 125 -10.72 3.44 -21.88
C SER A 125 -11.20 1.99 -21.96
N ALA A 126 -10.62 1.10 -21.15
CA ALA A 126 -10.97 -0.30 -21.21
C ALA A 126 -12.43 -0.49 -20.74
N HIS A 127 -13.32 -0.83 -21.67
CA HIS A 127 -14.68 -1.30 -21.38
C HIS A 127 -14.64 -2.74 -20.83
N LYS A 128 -13.96 -2.98 -19.71
CA LYS A 128 -14.21 -4.20 -18.93
C LYS A 128 -15.32 -3.92 -17.94
N SER A 129 -16.39 -4.72 -18.03
CA SER A 129 -17.56 -4.70 -17.15
C SER A 129 -17.15 -4.68 -15.67
N ILE A 130 -17.63 -3.66 -14.97
CA ILE A 130 -17.43 -3.40 -13.54
C ILE A 130 -18.28 -4.41 -12.75
N ASN A 131 -17.75 -5.60 -12.48
CA ASN A 131 -18.44 -6.62 -11.68
C ASN A 131 -17.80 -6.88 -10.30
N ASP A 132 -16.79 -6.08 -9.91
CA ASP A 132 -16.24 -6.09 -8.55
C ASP A 132 -16.41 -4.72 -7.90
N LYS A 133 -16.83 -4.70 -6.63
CA LYS A 133 -17.04 -3.46 -5.86
C LYS A 133 -15.72 -2.70 -5.74
N SER A 134 -15.63 -1.55 -6.40
CA SER A 134 -14.53 -0.60 -6.26
C SER A 134 -14.44 -0.04 -4.85
N SER A 135 -13.21 0.13 -4.33
CA SER A 135 -12.97 0.78 -3.04
C SER A 135 -12.98 2.32 -3.12
N SER A 136 -12.79 2.91 -4.30
CA SER A 136 -12.93 4.37 -4.52
C SER A 136 -12.94 4.73 -6.02
N PRO A 137 -13.42 5.92 -6.41
CA PRO A 137 -13.33 6.39 -7.81
C PRO A 137 -11.90 6.37 -8.38
N TYR A 138 -10.89 6.49 -7.54
CA TYR A 138 -9.49 6.39 -7.97
C TYR A 138 -9.13 4.96 -8.39
N HIS A 139 -9.62 3.94 -7.69
CA HIS A 139 -9.44 2.55 -8.11
C HIS A 139 -10.17 2.23 -9.42
N ASP A 140 -11.34 2.84 -9.64
CA ASP A 140 -12.02 2.76 -10.94
C ASP A 140 -11.19 3.40 -12.04
N TRP A 141 -10.62 4.58 -11.77
CA TRP A 141 -9.74 5.26 -12.71
C TRP A 141 -8.49 4.45 -13.02
N GLN A 142 -7.83 3.85 -12.02
CA GLN A 142 -6.68 2.97 -12.22
C GLN A 142 -7.06 1.81 -13.16
N ARG A 143 -8.15 1.08 -12.88
CA ARG A 143 -8.59 -0.06 -13.72
C ARG A 143 -8.91 0.34 -15.16
N ALA A 144 -9.46 1.53 -15.36
CA ALA A 144 -9.83 2.00 -16.71
C ALA A 144 -8.62 2.47 -17.54
N HIS A 145 -7.58 3.01 -16.90
CA HIS A 145 -6.49 3.72 -17.57
C HIS A 145 -5.12 3.06 -17.44
N MET A 146 -4.94 2.13 -16.51
CA MET A 146 -3.70 1.38 -16.35
C MET A 146 -3.83 0.06 -17.08
N GLY A 147 -2.87 -0.22 -17.97
CA GLY A 147 -2.83 -1.47 -18.71
C GLY A 147 -2.44 -2.65 -17.84
N ASP A 148 -2.53 -3.85 -18.43
CA ASP A 148 -2.05 -5.07 -17.78
C ASP A 148 -0.53 -5.03 -17.50
N SER A 149 0.20 -4.09 -18.12
CA SER A 149 1.63 -3.84 -17.90
C SER A 149 1.95 -2.95 -16.70
N VAL A 150 0.95 -2.37 -16.02
CA VAL A 150 1.16 -1.58 -14.80
C VAL A 150 0.70 -2.40 -13.60
N ILE A 151 1.62 -2.61 -12.64
CA ILE A 151 1.33 -3.30 -11.39
C ILE A 151 1.20 -2.26 -10.28
N VAL A 152 0.15 -2.40 -9.47
CA VAL A 152 -0.12 -1.52 -8.34
C VAL A 152 -0.21 -2.34 -7.07
N ALA A 153 0.50 -1.92 -6.03
CA ALA A 153 0.43 -2.51 -4.71
C ALA A 153 0.27 -1.44 -3.63
N ASP A 154 -0.65 -1.66 -2.70
CA ASP A 154 -0.84 -0.81 -1.54
C ASP A 154 0.23 -1.12 -0.50
N ILE A 155 0.66 -0.12 0.26
CA ILE A 155 1.47 -0.33 1.47
C ILE A 155 0.52 -0.31 2.67
N ASP A 156 0.26 -1.48 3.24
CA ASP A 156 -0.64 -1.64 4.38
C ASP A 156 -0.07 -1.04 5.66
N LEU A 157 1.14 -1.46 6.05
CA LEU A 157 1.75 -1.11 7.32
C LEU A 157 3.26 -0.91 7.18
N ILE A 158 3.77 0.12 7.85
CA ILE A 158 5.19 0.43 7.93
C ILE A 158 5.60 0.36 9.39
N ARG A 159 6.77 -0.23 9.65
CA ARG A 159 7.41 -0.21 10.96
C ARG A 159 8.66 0.66 10.94
N TYR A 160 8.80 1.45 11.98
CA TYR A 160 9.95 2.28 12.30
C TYR A 160 10.86 1.64 13.34
N GLN A 161 12.13 2.04 13.31
CA GLN A 161 13.05 1.93 14.43
C GLN A 161 13.64 3.32 14.68
N GLY A 162 13.15 4.01 15.70
CA GLY A 162 13.39 5.44 15.84
C GLY A 162 12.67 6.21 14.73
N GLU A 163 13.39 7.07 13.99
CA GLU A 163 12.82 7.86 12.89
C GLU A 163 12.94 7.19 11.51
N GLU A 164 13.67 6.08 11.43
CA GLU A 164 13.97 5.35 10.20
C GLU A 164 12.95 4.25 9.93
N ILE A 165 12.52 4.13 8.67
CA ILE A 165 11.71 3.01 8.22
C ILE A 165 12.59 1.76 8.21
N ARG A 166 12.07 0.65 8.76
CA ARG A 166 12.76 -0.66 8.75
C ARG A 166 12.02 -1.74 7.99
N GLU A 167 10.70 -1.76 8.10
CA GLU A 167 9.90 -2.83 7.52
C GLU A 167 8.72 -2.26 6.72
N ILE A 168 8.50 -2.85 5.55
CA ILE A 168 7.23 -2.81 4.84
C ILE A 168 6.48 -4.11 5.18
N ILE A 169 5.22 -4.00 5.57
CA ILE A 169 4.42 -5.13 6.03
C ILE A 169 3.10 -5.14 5.27
N GLU A 170 2.87 -6.19 4.48
CA GLU A 170 1.57 -6.53 3.89
C GLU A 170 0.71 -7.25 4.93
N LEU A 171 -0.54 -6.82 5.10
CA LEU A 171 -1.50 -7.44 5.99
C LEU A 171 -2.54 -8.25 5.22
N LYS A 172 -2.56 -9.55 5.46
CA LYS A 172 -3.58 -10.47 4.91
C LYS A 172 -4.49 -10.99 6.01
N ARG A 173 -5.72 -11.31 5.62
CA ARG A 173 -6.70 -11.95 6.51
C ARG A 173 -7.73 -12.72 5.71
N SER A 174 -8.19 -13.83 6.25
CA SER A 174 -9.23 -14.64 5.61
C SER A 174 -9.91 -15.54 6.64
N TYR A 175 -10.92 -16.28 6.19
CA TYR A 175 -11.62 -17.27 7.01
C TYR A 175 -10.86 -18.59 7.12
N ILE A 176 -9.75 -18.76 6.40
CA ILE A 176 -8.93 -19.97 6.44
C ILE A 176 -8.18 -20.03 7.77
N ASP A 177 -8.22 -21.19 8.44
CA ASP A 177 -7.48 -21.42 9.68
C ASP A 177 -6.02 -20.95 9.57
N ILE A 178 -5.53 -20.31 10.62
CA ILE A 178 -4.17 -19.73 10.64
C ILE A 178 -3.09 -20.74 10.28
N GLU A 179 -3.26 -22.00 10.68
CA GLU A 179 -2.29 -23.06 10.39
C GLU A 179 -2.25 -23.42 8.89
N LYS A 180 -3.38 -23.29 8.19
CA LYS A 180 -3.56 -23.73 6.80
C LYS A 180 -3.32 -22.63 5.77
N TRP A 181 -3.50 -21.36 6.16
CA TRP A 181 -3.38 -20.24 5.22
C TRP A 181 -1.93 -20.05 4.76
N GLU A 182 -1.74 -19.85 3.47
CA GLU A 182 -0.46 -19.54 2.82
C GLU A 182 -0.65 -18.35 1.86
N PRO A 183 0.36 -17.49 1.65
CA PRO A 183 0.27 -16.38 0.71
C PRO A 183 -0.08 -16.84 -0.70
N TYR A 184 -1.13 -16.26 -1.27
CA TYR A 184 -1.64 -16.65 -2.58
C TYR A 184 -0.65 -16.29 -3.70
N LYS A 185 -0.37 -17.25 -4.58
CA LYS A 185 0.54 -17.05 -5.74
C LYS A 185 0.09 -15.92 -6.67
N GLN A 186 -1.22 -15.68 -6.78
CA GLN A 186 -1.77 -14.60 -7.61
C GLN A 186 -1.38 -13.20 -7.10
N ASP A 187 -1.08 -13.06 -5.81
CA ASP A 187 -0.65 -11.80 -5.19
C ASP A 187 0.87 -11.59 -5.33
N TYR A 188 1.63 -12.57 -5.84
CA TYR A 188 3.10 -12.50 -5.87
C TYR A 188 3.61 -11.34 -6.71
N LYS A 189 2.89 -10.90 -7.75
CA LYS A 189 3.26 -9.71 -8.51
C LYS A 189 3.33 -8.45 -7.62
N ASN A 190 2.39 -8.31 -6.67
CA ASN A 190 2.37 -7.21 -5.71
C ASN A 190 3.50 -7.39 -4.69
N PHE A 191 3.70 -8.63 -4.20
CA PHE A 191 4.77 -8.94 -3.25
C PHE A 191 6.17 -8.72 -3.84
N ILE A 192 6.38 -9.05 -5.12
CA ILE A 192 7.64 -8.79 -5.82
C ILE A 192 7.87 -7.30 -5.97
N LEU A 193 6.84 -6.53 -6.36
CA LEU A 193 6.92 -5.08 -6.47
C LEU A 193 7.31 -4.42 -5.14
N LEU A 194 6.62 -4.77 -4.05
CA LEU A 194 6.94 -4.26 -2.70
C LEU A 194 8.32 -4.73 -2.21
N SER A 195 8.69 -5.99 -2.50
CA SER A 195 10.02 -6.51 -2.17
C SER A 195 11.14 -5.76 -2.91
N LYS A 196 10.94 -5.43 -4.19
CA LYS A 196 11.90 -4.64 -4.97
C LYS A 196 12.04 -3.23 -4.41
N LEU A 197 10.93 -2.55 -4.10
CA LEU A 197 10.96 -1.26 -3.40
C LEU A 197 11.75 -1.36 -2.09
N ALA A 198 11.39 -2.32 -1.23
CA ALA A 198 12.03 -2.51 0.07
C ALA A 198 13.56 -2.70 -0.07
N ARG A 199 13.98 -3.49 -1.07
CA ARG A 199 15.41 -3.77 -1.31
C ARG A 199 16.20 -2.56 -1.81
N ARG A 200 15.59 -1.59 -2.51
CA ARG A 200 16.27 -0.34 -2.89
C ARG A 200 16.70 0.49 -1.68
N ARG A 201 16.09 0.25 -0.51
CA ARG A 201 16.38 0.90 0.77
C ARG A 201 16.86 -0.05 1.87
N GLU A 202 17.23 -1.29 1.49
CA GLU A 202 17.62 -2.34 2.43
C GLU A 202 16.57 -2.69 3.51
N LEU A 203 15.31 -2.31 3.29
CA LEU A 203 14.17 -2.55 4.19
C LEU A 203 13.68 -3.98 4.09
N ASP A 204 13.27 -4.55 5.22
CA ASP A 204 12.63 -5.87 5.23
C ASP A 204 11.19 -5.81 4.71
N PHE A 205 10.76 -6.88 4.05
CA PHE A 205 9.39 -7.03 3.57
C PHE A 205 8.77 -8.30 4.15
N PHE A 206 7.64 -8.13 4.83
CA PHE A 206 6.91 -9.21 5.49
C PHE A 206 5.46 -9.27 5.02
N ILE A 207 4.93 -10.48 5.04
CA ILE A 207 3.49 -10.73 4.90
C ILE A 207 3.03 -11.26 6.26
N VAL A 208 2.06 -10.59 6.85
CA VAL A 208 1.50 -10.92 8.16
C VAL A 208 0.04 -11.28 7.98
N TYR A 209 -0.33 -12.44 8.49
CA TYR A 209 -1.68 -12.98 8.38
C TYR A 209 -2.34 -13.14 9.75
N ASN A 210 -3.58 -12.69 9.85
CA ASN A 210 -4.46 -12.97 10.98
C ASN A 210 -5.75 -13.68 10.52
N HIS A 211 -6.34 -14.48 11.40
CA HIS A 211 -7.61 -15.15 11.10
C HIS A 211 -8.77 -14.16 11.24
N ARG A 212 -9.78 -14.31 10.38
CA ARG A 212 -11.03 -13.57 10.45
C ARG A 212 -12.17 -14.54 10.69
N THR A 213 -13.03 -14.24 11.66
CA THR A 213 -14.26 -14.97 11.92
C THR A 213 -15.47 -14.22 11.35
N LYS A 214 -16.42 -14.97 10.77
CA LYS A 214 -17.62 -14.39 10.13
C LYS A 214 -18.74 -14.11 11.13
N THR A 215 -18.87 -14.92 12.18
CA THR A 215 -19.96 -14.79 13.17
C THR A 215 -19.51 -15.27 14.55
N PRO A 216 -19.44 -14.38 15.58
CA PRO A 216 -19.51 -12.92 15.43
C PRO A 216 -18.41 -12.42 14.48
N PHE A 217 -18.65 -11.30 13.79
CA PHE A 217 -17.62 -10.73 12.92
C PHE A 217 -16.49 -10.20 13.80
N PHE A 218 -15.30 -10.81 13.72
CA PHE A 218 -14.11 -10.30 14.40
C PHE A 218 -12.83 -10.75 13.68
N ASP A 219 -11.81 -9.89 13.72
CA ASP A 219 -10.45 -10.24 13.31
C ASP A 219 -9.70 -10.78 14.54
N ASP A 220 -9.38 -12.08 14.55
CA ASP A 220 -8.57 -12.70 15.59
C ASP A 220 -7.11 -12.38 15.36
N VAL A 221 -6.60 -11.42 16.13
CA VAL A 221 -5.18 -11.06 16.12
C VAL A 221 -4.40 -11.68 17.27
N SER A 222 -5.01 -12.48 18.14
CA SER A 222 -4.30 -13.11 19.28
C SER A 222 -3.03 -13.86 18.83
N LYS A 223 -3.08 -14.40 17.61
CA LYS A 223 -1.98 -15.05 16.91
C LYS A 223 -1.90 -14.52 15.47
N VAL A 224 -0.68 -14.23 15.03
CA VAL A 224 -0.37 -13.86 13.65
C VAL A 224 0.63 -14.84 13.04
N LYS A 225 0.48 -15.13 11.75
CA LYS A 225 1.39 -15.94 10.94
C LYS A 225 2.28 -15.02 10.10
N ILE A 226 3.59 -15.19 10.19
CA ILE A 226 4.56 -14.25 9.58
C ILE A 226 5.36 -14.96 8.50
N PHE A 227 5.49 -14.30 7.35
CA PHE A 227 6.34 -14.73 6.24
C PHE A 227 7.33 -13.62 5.88
N ALA A 228 8.59 -13.99 5.65
CA ALA A 228 9.54 -13.12 4.96
C ALA A 228 9.38 -13.30 3.44
N PHE A 229 9.39 -12.21 2.69
CA PHE A 229 9.37 -12.26 1.23
C PHE A 229 10.58 -11.52 0.63
N ASP A 230 11.41 -12.24 -0.14
CA ASP A 230 12.58 -11.70 -0.83
C ASP A 230 12.62 -12.24 -2.27
N HIS A 231 12.31 -11.39 -3.24
CA HIS A 231 12.22 -11.74 -4.66
C HIS A 231 13.51 -12.30 -5.27
N ARG A 232 14.67 -12.09 -4.62
CA ARG A 232 15.98 -12.56 -5.12
C ARG A 232 16.25 -14.02 -4.77
N ARG A 233 15.45 -14.62 -3.89
CA ARG A 233 15.65 -16.00 -3.42
C ARG A 233 14.93 -16.99 -4.32
N GLN A 234 15.47 -18.21 -4.42
CA GLN A 234 14.79 -19.32 -5.11
C GLN A 234 13.42 -19.62 -4.49
N ILE A 235 13.34 -19.60 -3.16
CA ILE A 235 12.09 -19.63 -2.41
C ILE A 235 11.83 -18.21 -1.90
N CYS A 236 11.05 -17.45 -2.67
CA CYS A 236 10.79 -16.03 -2.39
C CYS A 236 10.05 -15.83 -1.06
N CYS A 237 9.08 -16.70 -0.76
CA CYS A 237 8.22 -16.60 0.42
C CYS A 237 8.58 -17.69 1.45
N ARG A 238 8.98 -17.28 2.65
CA ARG A 238 9.40 -18.21 3.71
C ARG A 238 8.62 -17.96 4.99
N PHE A 239 8.01 -19.02 5.52
CA PHE A 239 7.39 -19.00 6.82
C PHE A 239 8.43 -18.77 7.93
N LEU A 240 8.19 -17.80 8.82
CA LEU A 240 9.07 -17.46 9.95
C LEU A 240 8.56 -17.95 11.30
N GLY A 241 7.30 -18.40 11.34
CA GLY A 241 6.64 -18.82 12.57
C GLY A 241 5.41 -17.99 12.90
N TYR A 242 4.81 -18.37 14.02
CA TYR A 242 3.72 -17.64 14.64
C TYR A 242 4.23 -16.69 15.70
N ARG A 243 3.50 -15.60 15.92
CA ARG A 243 3.69 -14.67 17.04
C ARG A 243 2.34 -14.35 17.65
N ASN A 244 2.32 -14.01 18.94
CA ASN A 244 1.19 -13.24 19.44
C ASN A 244 1.32 -11.77 19.01
N ILE A 245 0.23 -11.01 19.07
CA ILE A 245 0.22 -9.63 18.58
C ILE A 245 1.15 -8.69 19.37
N TYR A 246 1.39 -8.95 20.65
CA TYR A 246 2.32 -8.16 21.47
C TYR A 246 3.77 -8.36 20.98
N GLN A 247 4.19 -9.62 20.76
CA GLN A 247 5.51 -9.94 20.19
C GLN A 247 5.71 -9.34 18.80
N PHE A 248 4.63 -9.31 18.00
CA PHE A 248 4.66 -8.61 16.71
C PHE A 248 4.84 -7.10 16.91
N ALA A 249 4.11 -6.46 17.84
CA ALA A 249 4.22 -5.03 18.10
C ALA A 249 5.63 -4.63 18.58
N GLU A 250 6.25 -5.45 19.44
CA GLU A 250 7.59 -5.21 20.02
C GLU A 250 8.75 -5.31 19.01
N GLY A 251 8.50 -5.71 17.75
CA GLY A 251 9.51 -5.67 16.67
C GLY A 251 10.24 -6.99 16.42
N ILE A 252 9.72 -8.13 16.90
CA ILE A 252 10.34 -9.44 16.72
C ILE A 252 9.78 -10.14 15.46
N THR A 253 9.84 -9.47 14.30
CA THR A 253 9.42 -10.07 13.02
C THR A 253 10.45 -11.09 12.54
N LYS A 254 11.74 -10.83 12.77
CA LYS A 254 12.83 -11.80 12.64
C LYS A 254 13.02 -12.55 13.96
N LYS A 255 13.18 -13.87 13.91
CA LYS A 255 13.90 -14.58 14.97
C LYS A 255 15.38 -14.21 14.81
N GLU A 256 16.05 -13.82 15.88
CA GLU A 256 17.51 -13.93 15.93
C GLU A 256 17.86 -15.36 15.50
N ARG A 257 18.75 -15.47 14.50
CA ARG A 257 19.28 -16.75 14.04
C ARG A 257 20.39 -17.18 14.96
#